data_AF-A0A8S1GQT8-F1
#
_entry.id   AF-A0A8S1GQT8-F1
#
_cell.length_a   1.000
_cell.length_b   1.000
_cell.length_c   1.000
_cell.angle_alpha   90.00
_cell.angle_beta   90.00
_cell.angle_gamma   90.00
#
_symmetry.space_group_name_H-M   'P 1'
#
loop_
_entity.id
_entity.type
_entity.pdbx_description
1 polymer ?
#
loop_
_entity_poly.entity_id
_entity_poly.type
_entity_poly.pdbx_seq_one_letter_code
_entity_poly.pdbx_strand_id
1 'polypeptide(L)'
;MAAMELKVLVEGVERSVSGVTMNTTCSQIIYALANATCQRGRFVLVEKFRTVERRMAPNDKPLQNLRMLRDHGANVTFIMKKIERDGSDSPSPKHPEYLTSMSAGSSVRHSSVHRASSVENGQAAVTVDAGQRSQGTSASSYSSGTLPRNRPPPPDYNSVMQKKQAGATRRTVLSDSMFQYDYISLIDSRGEFTEKYKANEARRLAEEECAAAEEELRQIIKQQINLRAILTPMISANWPQIYLQEINRSHKIGASVEATREALDKTRSDLQRILETEKDLLSQISLMDEEEVLETSLDLNTSNSSTPQKLAV
;
A
#
# COMPACT_ATOMS: atom_id res chain seq x y z
N MET A 1 3.09 -19.52 -12.56
CA MET A 1 2.69 -18.15 -12.97
C MET A 1 3.89 -17.52 -13.64
N ALA A 2 3.79 -17.11 -14.91
CA ALA A 2 4.88 -16.39 -15.57
C ALA A 2 5.02 -15.01 -14.90
N ALA A 3 6.13 -14.78 -14.20
CA ALA A 3 6.44 -13.50 -13.59
C ALA A 3 6.97 -12.56 -14.69
N MET A 4 6.32 -11.42 -14.91
CA MET A 4 6.83 -10.40 -15.82
C MET A 4 7.70 -9.40 -15.06
N GLU A 5 8.66 -8.83 -15.77
CA GLU A 5 9.56 -7.80 -15.27
C GLU A 5 9.21 -6.46 -15.94
N LEU A 6 9.17 -5.39 -15.15
CA LEU A 6 8.90 -4.03 -15.63
C LEU A 6 10.11 -3.12 -15.38
N LYS A 7 10.63 -2.50 -16.43
CA LYS A 7 11.73 -1.53 -16.37
C LYS A 7 11.20 -0.13 -16.10
N VAL A 8 11.72 0.53 -15.09
CA VAL A 8 11.32 1.87 -14.64
C VAL A 8 12.55 2.71 -14.33
N LEU A 9 12.59 3.94 -14.85
CA LEU A 9 13.63 4.92 -14.56
C LEU A 9 13.33 5.64 -13.24
N VAL A 10 14.24 5.55 -12.27
CA VAL A 10 14.16 6.23 -10.97
C VAL A 10 15.39 7.12 -10.81
N GLU A 11 15.20 8.43 -10.70
CA GLU A 11 16.32 9.41 -10.57
C GLU A 11 17.40 9.25 -11.65
N GLY A 12 17.02 8.86 -12.86
CA GLY A 12 17.95 8.64 -13.97
C GLY A 12 18.62 7.26 -14.00
N VAL A 13 18.33 6.39 -13.03
CA VAL A 13 18.83 5.00 -12.99
C VAL A 13 17.70 4.03 -13.35
N GLU A 14 17.96 3.14 -14.31
CA GLU A 14 17.00 2.09 -14.67
C GLU A 14 16.94 1.04 -13.56
N ARG A 15 15.73 0.76 -13.08
CA ARG A 15 15.42 -0.26 -12.07
C ARG A 15 14.38 -1.20 -12.63
N SER A 16 14.50 -2.49 -12.33
CA SER A 16 13.50 -3.46 -12.72
C SER A 16 12.67 -3.94 -11.53
N VAL A 17 11.38 -4.11 -11.76
CA VAL A 17 10.42 -4.66 -10.79
C VAL A 17 10.05 -6.05 -11.27
N SER A 18 10.39 -7.07 -10.48
CA SER A 18 10.04 -8.47 -10.76
C SER A 18 8.66 -8.83 -10.18
N GLY A 19 8.02 -9.84 -10.77
CA GLY A 19 6.74 -10.35 -10.26
C GLY A 19 5.52 -9.48 -10.60
N VAL A 20 5.63 -8.61 -11.60
CA VAL A 20 4.52 -7.75 -12.04
C VAL A 20 3.52 -8.57 -12.83
N THR A 21 2.23 -8.32 -12.60
CA THR A 21 1.13 -8.98 -13.29
C THR A 21 0.23 -7.96 -13.99
N MET A 22 -0.68 -8.41 -14.85
CA MET A 22 -1.65 -7.53 -15.53
C MET A 22 -2.55 -6.75 -14.56
N ASN A 23 -2.71 -7.24 -13.32
CA ASN A 23 -3.53 -6.60 -12.29
C ASN A 23 -2.73 -5.69 -11.35
N THR A 24 -1.40 -5.68 -11.46
CA THR A 24 -0.55 -4.83 -10.64
C THR A 24 -0.81 -3.36 -10.99
N THR A 25 -1.07 -2.55 -9.97
CA THR A 25 -1.38 -1.13 -10.15
C THR A 25 -0.13 -0.26 -10.12
N CYS A 26 -0.21 0.95 -10.68
CA CYS A 26 0.85 1.95 -10.58
C CYS A 26 1.21 2.26 -9.12
N SER A 27 0.22 2.36 -8.23
CA SER A 27 0.44 2.57 -6.80
C SER A 27 1.30 1.48 -6.16
N GLN A 28 1.09 0.21 -6.52
CA GLN A 28 1.87 -0.91 -6.00
C GLN A 28 3.32 -0.86 -6.49
N ILE A 29 3.54 -0.52 -7.76
CA ILE A 29 4.88 -0.38 -8.34
C ILE A 29 5.62 0.79 -7.71
N ILE A 30 4.97 1.95 -7.58
CA ILE A 30 5.52 3.12 -6.89
C ILE A 30 5.89 2.76 -5.45
N TYR A 31 5.00 2.07 -4.74
CA TYR A 31 5.26 1.64 -3.35
C TYR A 31 6.48 0.72 -3.26
N ALA A 32 6.58 -0.27 -4.14
CA ALA A 32 7.71 -1.19 -4.18
C ALA A 32 9.04 -0.47 -4.48
N LEU A 33 9.05 0.42 -5.48
CA LEU A 33 10.23 1.20 -5.86
C LEU A 33 10.64 2.18 -4.77
N ALA A 34 9.70 2.93 -4.20
CA ALA A 34 9.98 3.88 -3.12
C ALA A 34 10.53 3.17 -1.87
N ASN A 35 9.98 1.99 -1.54
CA ASN A 35 10.47 1.18 -0.42
C ASN A 35 11.88 0.63 -0.70
N ALA A 36 12.16 0.14 -1.91
CA ALA A 36 13.48 -0.37 -2.28
C ALA A 36 14.56 0.72 -2.37
N THR A 37 14.16 1.95 -2.70
CA THR A 37 15.06 3.12 -2.79
C THR A 37 15.07 3.95 -1.51
N CYS A 38 14.33 3.54 -0.46
CA CYS A 38 14.16 4.26 0.79
C CYS A 38 13.69 5.72 0.63
N GLN A 39 12.96 6.02 -0.44
CA GLN A 39 12.48 7.37 -0.72
C GLN A 39 11.10 7.59 -0.09
N ARG A 40 10.93 8.76 0.55
CA ARG A 40 9.64 9.18 1.13
C ARG A 40 9.07 10.37 0.37
N GLY A 41 7.77 10.34 0.12
CA GLY A 41 7.07 11.43 -0.55
C GLY A 41 5.87 10.96 -1.35
N ARG A 42 5.31 11.90 -2.13
CA ARG A 42 4.31 11.60 -3.16
C ARG A 42 5.04 11.37 -4.47
N PHE A 43 4.69 10.30 -5.16
CA PHE A 43 5.30 9.96 -6.45
C PHE A 43 4.22 9.72 -7.48
N VAL A 44 4.59 9.89 -8.75
CA VAL A 44 3.77 9.56 -9.90
C VAL A 44 4.58 8.73 -10.88
N LEU A 45 3.93 7.74 -11.49
CA LEU A 45 4.50 7.00 -12.60
C LEU A 45 4.12 7.71 -13.90
N VAL A 46 5.11 7.95 -14.75
CA VAL A 46 4.94 8.59 -16.04
C VAL A 46 5.27 7.57 -17.12
N GLU A 47 4.34 7.36 -18.04
CA GLU A 47 4.61 6.64 -19.28
C GLU A 47 5.09 7.64 -20.33
N LYS A 48 6.28 7.42 -20.88
CA LYS A 48 6.85 8.24 -21.94
C LYS A 48 6.90 7.43 -23.22
N PHE A 49 6.23 7.94 -24.24
CA PHE A 49 6.25 7.37 -25.58
C PHE A 49 6.75 8.43 -26.57
N ARG A 50 7.95 8.20 -27.13
CA ARG A 50 8.67 9.17 -27.97
C ARG A 50 8.81 10.53 -27.28
N THR A 51 7.99 11.51 -27.68
CA THR A 51 7.98 12.89 -27.15
C THR A 51 6.82 13.16 -26.20
N VAL A 52 5.87 12.23 -26.07
CA VAL A 52 4.67 12.41 -25.25
C VAL A 52 4.90 11.76 -23.90
N GLU A 53 4.73 12.54 -22.83
CA GLU A 53 4.74 12.05 -21.45
C GLU A 53 3.32 12.09 -20.89
N ARG A 54 2.85 10.98 -20.33
CA ARG A 54 1.54 10.87 -19.68
C ARG A 54 1.69 10.40 -18.24
N ARG A 55 1.08 11.13 -17.32
CA ARG A 55 0.99 10.75 -15.92
C ARG A 55 -0.07 9.66 -15.77
N MET A 56 0.30 8.57 -15.11
CA MET A 56 -0.61 7.46 -14.83
C MET A 56 -1.37 7.70 -13.53
N ALA A 57 -2.63 7.32 -13.49
CA ALA A 57 -3.41 7.34 -12.26
C ALA A 57 -2.92 6.24 -11.30
N PRO A 58 -3.12 6.38 -9.97
CA PRO A 58 -2.70 5.38 -9.00
C PRO A 58 -3.31 3.98 -9.24
N ASN A 59 -4.52 3.93 -9.79
CA ASN A 59 -5.27 2.71 -10.08
C ASN A 59 -5.00 2.14 -11.48
N ASP A 60 -4.21 2.83 -12.30
CA ASP A 60 -3.88 2.35 -13.64
C ASP A 60 -2.97 1.11 -13.56
N LYS A 61 -3.02 0.29 -14.60
CA LYS A 61 -2.28 -0.97 -14.72
C LYS A 61 -1.23 -0.83 -15.82
N PRO A 62 0.07 -0.65 -15.49
CA PRO A 62 1.08 -0.31 -16.49
C PRO A 62 1.31 -1.42 -17.52
N LEU A 63 1.22 -2.69 -17.12
CA LEU A 63 1.32 -3.79 -18.10
C LEU A 63 0.09 -3.87 -19.02
N GLN A 64 -1.10 -3.53 -18.53
CA GLN A 64 -2.29 -3.49 -19.36
C GLN A 64 -2.23 -2.32 -20.35
N ASN A 65 -1.76 -1.15 -19.92
CA ASN A 65 -1.54 0.00 -20.79
C ASN A 65 -0.47 -0.28 -21.84
N LEU A 66 0.66 -0.89 -21.45
CA LEU A 66 1.70 -1.31 -22.39
C LEU A 66 1.17 -2.28 -23.45
N ARG A 67 0.24 -3.17 -23.10
CA ARG A 67 -0.42 -4.09 -24.04
C ARG A 67 -1.42 -3.39 -24.97
N MET A 68 -2.10 -2.33 -24.50
CA MET A 68 -2.98 -1.52 -25.35
C MET A 68 -2.18 -0.71 -26.37
N LEU A 69 -0.95 -0.30 -26.02
CA LEU A 69 -0.01 0.37 -26.90
C LEU A 69 0.74 -0.61 -27.86
N ARG A 70 0.20 -1.81 -28.10
CA ARG A 70 0.87 -3.01 -28.68
C ARG A 70 1.61 -2.82 -30.01
N ASP A 71 1.27 -1.84 -30.84
CA ASP A 71 2.03 -1.55 -32.08
C ASP A 71 3.33 -0.76 -31.82
N HIS A 72 3.54 -0.29 -30.59
CA HIS A 72 4.62 0.60 -30.19
C HIS A 72 5.30 0.21 -28.86
N GLY A 73 4.97 -0.97 -28.30
CA GLY A 73 5.35 -1.38 -26.94
C GLY A 73 6.86 -1.41 -26.65
N ALA A 74 7.71 -1.49 -27.68
CA ALA A 74 9.18 -1.45 -27.52
C ALA A 74 9.74 -0.06 -27.17
N ASN A 75 8.99 1.02 -27.41
CA ASN A 75 9.46 2.41 -27.28
C ASN A 75 8.81 3.17 -26.11
N VAL A 76 8.19 2.46 -25.17
CA VAL A 76 7.57 3.05 -23.98
C VAL A 76 8.55 2.93 -22.81
N THR A 77 8.89 4.05 -22.19
CA THR A 77 9.69 4.08 -20.97
C THR A 77 8.83 4.55 -19.80
N PHE A 78 8.95 3.84 -18.66
CA PHE A 78 8.30 4.26 -17.42
C PHE A 78 9.27 5.04 -16.56
N ILE A 79 8.82 6.14 -15.97
CA ILE A 79 9.64 7.01 -15.13
C ILE A 79 8.91 7.27 -13.83
N MET A 80 9.56 7.03 -12.69
CA MET A 80 9.06 7.43 -11.37
C MET A 80 9.53 8.85 -11.08
N LYS A 81 8.60 9.80 -10.94
CA LYS A 81 8.90 11.19 -10.57
C LYS A 81 8.35 11.49 -9.17
N LYS A 82 9.15 12.14 -8.34
CA LYS A 82 8.72 12.70 -7.06
C LYS A 82 7.91 13.97 -7.32
N ILE A 83 6.77 14.10 -6.67
CA ILE A 83 5.93 15.30 -6.72
C ILE A 83 6.43 16.21 -5.59
N GLU A 84 7.23 17.21 -5.95
CA GLU A 84 7.56 18.30 -5.04
C GLU A 84 6.36 19.25 -4.98
N ARG A 85 5.98 19.69 -3.77
CA ARG A 85 4.89 20.65 -3.59
C ARG A 85 5.42 22.05 -3.90
N ASP A 86 5.71 22.30 -5.16
CA ASP A 86 5.85 23.67 -5.63
C ASP A 86 4.55 24.09 -6.30
N GLY A 87 4.06 25.25 -5.88
CA GLY A 87 2.81 25.84 -6.38
C GLY A 87 2.84 26.02 -7.89
N SER A 88 1.65 25.98 -8.48
CA SER A 88 1.33 26.29 -9.88
C SER A 88 2.07 25.47 -10.94
N ASP A 89 1.48 24.33 -11.34
CA ASP A 89 1.30 24.12 -12.77
C ASP A 89 0.05 23.27 -13.00
N SER A 90 -1.04 23.96 -13.34
CA SER A 90 -2.24 23.37 -13.90
C SER A 90 -2.06 23.23 -15.41
N PRO A 91 -2.20 22.03 -15.98
CA PRO A 91 -2.64 21.92 -17.36
C PRO A 91 -3.99 21.19 -17.39
N SER A 92 -5.07 21.97 -17.40
CA SER A 92 -6.28 21.61 -18.12
C SER A 92 -6.37 22.50 -19.36
N PRO A 93 -7.23 22.22 -20.36
CA PRO A 93 -7.44 20.96 -21.07
C PRO A 93 -7.37 21.19 -22.59
N LYS A 94 -7.06 20.15 -23.40
CA LYS A 94 -7.41 20.14 -24.83
C LYS A 94 -8.15 18.86 -25.16
N HIS A 95 -9.48 18.97 -25.14
CA HIS A 95 -10.39 18.03 -25.77
C HIS A 95 -10.29 18.20 -27.30
N PRO A 96 -10.49 17.14 -28.07
CA PRO A 96 -11.35 17.22 -29.23
C PRO A 96 -12.67 16.50 -28.93
N GLU A 97 -13.73 17.14 -29.36
CA GLU A 97 -15.10 16.68 -29.36
C GLU A 97 -15.25 15.44 -30.25
N TYR A 98 -15.96 14.42 -29.76
CA TYR A 98 -16.91 13.70 -30.58
C TYR A 98 -18.20 13.60 -29.79
N LEU A 99 -19.19 14.35 -30.26
CA LEU A 99 -20.59 14.30 -29.86
C LEU A 99 -21.20 12.97 -30.33
N THR A 100 -21.99 12.31 -29.48
CA THR A 100 -23.34 11.82 -29.83
C THR A 100 -24.12 11.55 -28.56
N SER A 101 -25.10 12.43 -28.36
CA SER A 101 -26.22 12.38 -27.44
C SER A 101 -27.24 11.30 -27.82
N MET A 102 -27.85 10.64 -26.82
CA MET A 102 -29.27 10.31 -26.58
C MET A 102 -29.27 9.38 -25.35
N SER A 103 -30.11 9.44 -24.30
CA SER A 103 -31.37 10.14 -24.06
C SER A 103 -31.61 10.28 -22.54
N ALA A 104 -32.54 11.18 -22.21
CA ALA A 104 -33.05 11.57 -20.89
C ALA A 104 -33.60 10.40 -20.04
N GLY A 105 -33.80 10.51 -18.73
CA GLY A 105 -33.65 11.63 -17.81
C GLY A 105 -34.14 11.22 -16.41
N SER A 106 -33.71 11.94 -15.37
CA SER A 106 -34.57 12.47 -14.30
C SER A 106 -33.70 13.06 -13.18
N SER A 107 -33.99 14.33 -12.92
CA SER A 107 -33.53 15.15 -11.80
C SER A 107 -34.08 14.62 -10.47
N VAL A 108 -33.29 14.67 -9.40
CA VAL A 108 -33.62 15.34 -8.12
C VAL A 108 -32.36 15.37 -7.24
N ARG A 109 -32.02 16.56 -6.72
CA ARG A 109 -31.09 16.79 -5.62
C ARG A 109 -31.87 17.02 -4.31
N HIS A 110 -31.15 16.87 -3.19
CA HIS A 110 -31.51 17.22 -1.80
C HIS A 110 -32.42 16.16 -1.12
N SER A 111 -32.28 15.76 0.15
CA SER A 111 -31.70 16.41 1.32
C SER A 111 -31.46 15.40 2.45
N SER A 112 -30.42 15.64 3.24
CA SER A 112 -30.19 15.05 4.56
C SER A 112 -31.29 15.46 5.54
N VAL A 113 -31.87 14.47 6.24
CA VAL A 113 -32.90 14.66 7.25
C VAL A 113 -32.23 14.67 8.63
N HIS A 114 -32.05 15.86 9.21
CA HIS A 114 -32.01 16.02 10.67
C HIS A 114 -33.40 16.49 11.09
N ARG A 115 -34.13 15.63 11.80
CA ARG A 115 -35.41 15.95 12.44
C ARG A 115 -35.13 16.40 13.87
N ALA A 116 -35.22 17.71 14.10
CA ALA A 116 -35.39 18.30 15.41
C ALA A 116 -36.75 19.02 15.44
N SER A 117 -37.56 18.70 16.43
CA SER A 117 -38.70 19.49 16.91
C SER A 117 -38.40 19.71 18.40
N SER A 118 -38.13 20.93 18.89
CA SER A 118 -39.10 22.03 19.13
C SER A 118 -40.27 21.49 19.97
N VAL A 119 -40.63 22.06 21.13
CA VAL A 119 -41.06 23.43 21.44
C VAL A 119 -41.04 23.55 23.01
N GLU A 120 -41.03 24.66 23.74
CA GLU A 120 -41.50 26.03 23.48
C GLU A 120 -41.08 27.00 24.60
N ASN A 121 -40.74 28.24 24.19
CA ASN A 121 -40.98 29.61 24.74
C ASN A 121 -41.07 29.88 26.26
N GLY A 122 -40.65 31.03 26.78
CA GLY A 122 -40.19 32.33 26.26
C GLY A 122 -39.97 33.24 27.49
N GLN A 123 -38.90 34.04 27.59
CA GLN A 123 -38.83 35.50 27.31
C GLN A 123 -40.08 36.28 27.79
N ALA A 124 -40.02 37.38 28.55
CA ALA A 124 -39.08 38.49 28.48
C ALA A 124 -39.06 39.36 29.75
N ALA A 125 -38.03 40.20 29.82
CA ALA A 125 -37.84 41.30 30.74
C ALA A 125 -38.95 42.38 30.64
N VAL A 126 -39.21 43.07 31.75
CA VAL A 126 -40.00 44.31 31.77
C VAL A 126 -39.23 45.41 32.49
N THR A 127 -39.16 46.53 31.78
CA THR A 127 -38.58 47.82 32.11
C THR A 127 -39.48 48.64 33.03
N VAL A 128 -38.82 49.53 33.77
CA VAL A 128 -39.33 50.71 34.48
C VAL A 128 -40.26 51.59 33.62
N ASP A 129 -41.34 52.09 34.22
CA ASP A 129 -41.94 53.38 33.85
C ASP A 129 -42.68 54.01 35.04
N ALA A 130 -42.57 55.33 35.14
CA ALA A 130 -43.12 56.19 36.18
C ALA A 130 -44.23 57.05 35.59
N GLY A 131 -45.41 57.11 36.23
CA GLY A 131 -46.52 57.92 35.75
C GLY A 131 -47.57 58.17 36.82
N GLN A 132 -47.85 59.45 37.03
CA GLN A 132 -48.71 60.07 38.05
C GLN A 132 -50.20 59.68 37.95
N ARG A 133 -50.95 59.78 39.06
CA ARG A 133 -51.90 60.90 39.34
C ARG A 133 -52.90 60.55 40.46
N SER A 134 -53.12 61.55 41.30
CA SER A 134 -53.95 61.66 42.51
C SER A 134 -55.45 61.54 42.28
N GLN A 135 -56.22 61.13 43.30
CA GLN A 135 -57.36 61.87 43.88
C GLN A 135 -57.58 61.44 45.34
N GLY A 136 -57.88 62.43 46.20
CA GLY A 136 -58.22 62.24 47.60
C GLY A 136 -59.68 62.62 47.89
N THR A 137 -60.19 62.15 49.03
CA THR A 137 -61.38 62.60 49.79
C THR A 137 -61.50 61.63 50.97
N SER A 138 -61.83 61.95 52.21
CA SER A 138 -62.02 63.18 52.97
C SER A 138 -62.23 62.73 54.42
N ALA A 139 -61.91 63.62 55.36
CA ALA A 139 -62.04 63.39 56.79
C ALA A 139 -63.49 63.13 57.25
N SER A 140 -63.63 62.40 58.36
CA SER A 140 -64.70 62.64 59.33
C SER A 140 -64.23 62.29 60.73
N SER A 141 -64.16 63.36 61.51
CA SER A 141 -63.95 63.43 62.94
C SER A 141 -65.26 63.18 63.69
N TYR A 142 -65.23 62.32 64.70
CA TYR A 142 -66.12 62.41 65.85
C TYR A 142 -65.36 62.02 67.12
N SER A 143 -65.71 62.76 68.14
CA SER A 143 -65.07 62.99 69.42
C SER A 143 -65.39 61.95 70.49
N SER A 144 -64.39 61.76 71.36
CA SER A 144 -64.48 61.62 72.83
C SER A 144 -65.26 60.45 73.46
N GLY A 145 -64.54 59.64 74.24
CA GLY A 145 -65.09 58.75 75.26
C GLY A 145 -63.99 58.17 76.16
N THR A 146 -63.89 58.69 77.38
CA THR A 146 -62.87 58.41 78.40
C THR A 146 -63.14 57.13 79.19
N LEU A 147 -62.15 56.24 79.36
CA LEU A 147 -62.09 55.26 80.46
C LEU A 147 -60.62 55.00 80.88
N PRO A 148 -60.30 54.94 82.19
CA PRO A 148 -58.93 54.78 82.66
C PRO A 148 -58.52 53.30 82.65
N ARG A 149 -57.34 52.99 82.10
CA ARG A 149 -56.79 51.64 82.03
C ARG A 149 -55.46 51.58 82.77
N ASN A 150 -55.48 51.11 84.02
CA ASN A 150 -54.27 50.75 84.76
C ASN A 150 -53.57 49.58 84.03
N ARG A 151 -52.50 49.88 83.29
CA ARG A 151 -51.63 48.88 82.66
C ARG A 151 -50.18 49.19 83.05
N PRO A 152 -49.40 48.23 83.57
CA PRO A 152 -47.99 48.45 83.87
C PRO A 152 -47.22 48.76 82.58
N PRO A 153 -46.14 49.56 82.65
CA PRO A 153 -45.38 49.95 81.48
C PRO A 153 -44.78 48.71 80.77
N PRO A 154 -44.70 48.74 79.43
CA PRO A 154 -44.16 47.63 78.66
C PRO A 154 -42.69 47.37 79.03
N PRO A 155 -42.25 46.10 79.04
CA PRO A 155 -40.88 45.73 79.34
C PRO A 155 -39.89 46.38 78.38
N ASP A 156 -38.70 46.71 78.89
CA ASP A 156 -37.63 47.38 78.15
C ASP A 156 -37.34 46.65 76.83
N TYR A 157 -37.45 47.41 75.73
CA TYR A 157 -37.28 46.94 74.36
C TYR A 157 -35.94 46.22 74.17
N ASN A 158 -34.89 46.68 74.86
CA ASN A 158 -33.55 46.13 74.72
C ASN A 158 -33.45 44.69 75.24
N SER A 159 -34.10 44.40 76.37
CA SER A 159 -34.16 43.05 76.95
C SER A 159 -34.95 42.07 76.06
N VAL A 160 -36.04 42.53 75.46
CA VAL A 160 -36.86 41.73 74.54
C VAL A 160 -36.09 41.42 73.26
N MET A 161 -35.36 42.39 72.72
CA MET A 161 -34.54 42.20 71.51
C MET A 161 -33.36 41.26 71.74
N GLN A 162 -32.69 41.36 72.89
CA GLN A 162 -31.56 40.47 73.21
C GLN A 162 -32.01 39.02 73.43
N LYS A 163 -33.16 38.81 74.10
CA LYS A 163 -33.76 37.47 74.26
C LYS A 163 -34.24 36.87 72.94
N LYS A 164 -34.76 37.70 72.03
CA LYS A 164 -35.14 37.30 70.67
C LYS A 164 -33.93 36.90 69.83
N GLN A 165 -32.84 37.65 69.91
CA GLN A 165 -31.59 37.33 69.21
C GLN A 165 -30.96 36.03 69.75
N ALA A 166 -30.86 35.85 71.08
CA ALA A 166 -30.32 34.64 71.68
C ALA A 166 -31.12 33.37 71.33
N GLY A 167 -32.45 33.48 71.24
CA GLY A 167 -33.34 32.38 70.82
C GLY A 167 -33.33 32.11 69.32
N ALA A 168 -33.12 33.13 68.49
CA ALA A 168 -33.03 33.01 67.04
C ALA A 168 -31.73 32.32 66.61
N THR A 169 -30.58 32.76 67.15
CA THR A 169 -29.26 32.22 66.78
C THR A 169 -29.12 30.72 67.12
N ARG A 170 -29.65 30.25 68.25
CA ARG A 170 -29.60 28.81 68.58
C ARG A 170 -30.47 27.95 67.66
N ARG A 171 -31.59 28.46 67.16
CA ARG A 171 -32.48 27.73 66.23
C ARG A 171 -31.92 27.73 64.81
N THR A 172 -31.36 28.84 64.34
CA THR A 172 -30.80 28.92 62.98
C THR A 172 -29.53 28.10 62.83
N VAL A 173 -28.63 28.10 63.82
CA VAL A 173 -27.33 27.38 63.72
C VAL A 173 -27.52 25.85 63.73
N LEU A 174 -28.51 25.32 64.46
CA LEU A 174 -28.82 23.89 64.44
C LEU A 174 -29.48 23.44 63.14
N SER A 175 -30.41 24.23 62.59
CA SER A 175 -31.02 23.90 61.29
C SER A 175 -30.02 24.03 60.14
N ASP A 176 -29.19 25.07 60.14
CA ASP A 176 -28.22 25.34 59.07
C ASP A 176 -27.08 24.31 59.04
N SER A 177 -26.61 23.87 60.22
CA SER A 177 -25.69 22.73 60.35
C SER A 177 -26.30 21.44 59.77
N MET A 178 -27.57 21.15 60.06
CA MET A 178 -28.25 19.95 59.58
C MET A 178 -28.46 19.95 58.05
N PHE A 179 -28.79 21.10 57.45
CA PHE A 179 -28.88 21.24 55.99
C PHE A 179 -27.49 21.20 55.31
N GLN A 180 -26.45 21.71 55.96
CA GLN A 180 -25.08 21.64 55.45
C GLN A 180 -24.54 20.20 55.41
N TYR A 181 -24.84 19.37 56.42
CA TYR A 181 -24.49 17.95 56.40
C TYR A 181 -25.21 17.18 55.28
N ASP A 182 -26.48 17.48 55.02
CA ASP A 182 -27.27 16.84 53.95
C ASP A 182 -26.72 17.18 52.56
N TYR A 183 -26.25 18.42 52.39
CA TYR A 183 -25.63 18.89 51.15
C TYR A 183 -24.23 18.28 50.92
N ILE A 184 -23.42 18.15 51.99
CA ILE A 184 -22.12 17.48 51.93
C ILE A 184 -22.31 15.99 51.58
N SER A 185 -23.25 15.31 52.22
CA SER A 185 -23.58 13.91 51.93
C SER A 185 -24.04 13.68 50.48
N LEU A 186 -24.80 14.63 49.92
CA LEU A 186 -25.20 14.60 48.51
C LEU A 186 -24.03 14.85 47.55
N ILE A 187 -23.10 15.75 47.89
CA ILE A 187 -21.88 15.99 47.12
C ILE A 187 -20.98 14.75 47.14
N ASP A 188 -20.81 14.11 48.29
CA ASP A 188 -20.04 12.88 48.45
C ASP A 188 -20.66 11.75 47.63
N SER A 189 -21.99 11.56 47.74
CA SER A 189 -22.74 10.57 46.94
C SER A 189 -22.63 10.83 45.44
N ARG A 190 -22.65 12.10 45.02
CA ARG A 190 -22.44 12.49 43.62
C ARG A 190 -20.99 12.22 43.20
N GLY A 191 -20.03 12.51 44.06
CA GLY A 191 -18.61 12.23 43.87
C GLY A 191 -18.37 10.73 43.64
N GLU A 192 -18.89 9.89 44.52
CA GLU A 192 -18.83 8.43 44.40
C GLU A 192 -19.45 7.92 43.09
N PHE A 193 -20.59 8.48 42.67
CA PHE A 193 -21.21 8.10 41.41
C PHE A 193 -20.32 8.47 40.22
N THR A 194 -19.71 9.66 40.26
CA THR A 194 -18.78 10.09 39.20
C THR A 194 -17.51 9.25 39.18
N GLU A 195 -16.97 8.87 40.33
CA GLU A 195 -15.82 7.97 40.40
C GLU A 195 -16.15 6.57 39.89
N LYS A 196 -17.30 6.01 40.27
CA LYS A 196 -17.78 4.72 39.76
C LYS A 196 -17.97 4.73 38.24
N TYR A 197 -18.49 5.82 37.68
CA TYR A 197 -18.62 5.97 36.24
C TYR A 197 -17.26 6.05 35.55
N LYS A 198 -16.33 6.87 36.07
CA LYS A 198 -14.95 6.96 35.55
C LYS A 198 -14.21 5.63 35.65
N ALA A 199 -14.38 4.89 36.73
CA ALA A 199 -13.75 3.59 36.93
C ALA A 199 -14.30 2.53 35.95
N ASN A 200 -15.62 2.51 35.71
CA ASN A 200 -16.22 1.61 34.71
C ASN A 200 -15.77 1.97 33.29
N GLU A 201 -15.72 3.25 32.93
CA GLU A 201 -15.24 3.67 31.62
C GLU A 201 -13.75 3.35 31.43
N ALA A 202 -12.93 3.57 32.45
CA ALA A 202 -11.52 3.16 32.43
C ALA A 202 -11.36 1.64 32.27
N ARG A 203 -12.22 0.85 32.93
CA ARG A 203 -12.23 -0.61 32.76
C ARG A 203 -12.63 -1.03 31.36
N ARG A 204 -13.64 -0.39 30.77
CA ARG A 204 -14.10 -0.64 29.40
C ARG A 204 -12.99 -0.37 28.38
N LEU A 205 -12.31 0.76 28.52
CA LEU A 205 -11.18 1.12 27.65
C LEU A 205 -10.01 0.13 27.81
N ALA A 206 -9.69 -0.28 29.04
CA ALA A 206 -8.65 -1.28 29.29
C ALA A 206 -9.01 -2.66 28.71
N GLU A 207 -10.28 -3.08 28.77
CA GLU A 207 -10.76 -4.32 28.14
C GLU A 207 -10.66 -4.24 26.60
N GLU A 208 -10.99 -3.09 26.00
CA GLU A 208 -10.83 -2.85 24.55
C GLU A 208 -9.35 -2.86 24.11
N GLU A 209 -8.46 -2.23 24.89
CA GLU A 209 -7.02 -2.25 24.64
C GLU A 209 -6.43 -3.66 24.78
N CYS A 210 -6.85 -4.41 25.79
CA CYS A 210 -6.43 -5.80 25.98
C CYS A 210 -6.86 -6.69 24.80
N ALA A 211 -8.11 -6.53 24.34
CA ALA A 211 -8.63 -7.25 23.18
C ALA A 211 -7.89 -6.88 21.88
N ALA A 212 -7.52 -5.61 21.71
CA ALA A 212 -6.70 -5.17 20.57
C ALA A 212 -5.31 -5.82 20.59
N ALA A 213 -4.64 -5.85 21.76
CA ALA A 213 -3.34 -6.49 21.92
C ALA A 213 -3.40 -8.01 21.66
N GLU A 214 -4.46 -8.68 22.08
CA GLU A 214 -4.68 -10.10 21.77
C GLU A 214 -4.84 -10.35 20.26
N GLU A 215 -5.54 -9.47 19.55
CA GLU A 215 -5.70 -9.58 18.10
C GLU A 215 -4.38 -9.34 17.36
N GLU A 216 -3.59 -8.36 17.79
CA GLU A 216 -2.23 -8.15 17.27
C GLU A 216 -1.35 -9.38 17.48
N LEU A 217 -1.39 -9.98 18.68
CA LEU A 217 -0.67 -11.22 18.98
C LEU A 217 -1.12 -12.37 18.07
N ARG A 218 -2.43 -12.52 17.83
CA ARG A 218 -2.96 -13.53 16.90
C ARG A 218 -2.45 -13.32 15.48
N GLN A 219 -2.38 -12.08 15.02
CA GLN A 219 -1.84 -11.74 13.71
C GLN A 219 -0.35 -12.06 13.61
N ILE A 220 0.45 -11.70 14.63
CA ILE A 220 1.88 -12.02 14.69
C ILE A 220 2.12 -13.52 14.67
N ILE A 221 1.37 -14.29 15.48
CA ILE A 221 1.46 -15.75 15.50
C ILE A 221 1.15 -16.35 14.13
N LYS A 222 0.09 -15.87 13.46
CA LYS A 222 -0.27 -16.32 12.12
C LYS A 222 0.83 -16.03 11.10
N GLN A 223 1.44 -14.85 11.15
CA GLN A 223 2.59 -14.51 10.30
C GLN A 223 3.77 -15.44 10.57
N GLN A 224 4.09 -15.71 11.84
CA GLN A 224 5.20 -16.56 12.21
C GLN A 224 4.99 -18.03 11.79
N ILE A 225 3.75 -18.53 11.86
CA ILE A 225 3.38 -19.85 11.35
C ILE A 225 3.59 -19.91 9.83
N ASN A 226 3.10 -18.91 9.10
CA ASN A 226 3.28 -18.85 7.64
C ASN A 226 4.77 -18.82 7.25
N LEU A 227 5.57 -18.01 7.95
CA LEU A 227 7.02 -17.95 7.71
C LEU A 227 7.69 -19.30 7.99
N ARG A 228 7.36 -19.95 9.11
CA ARG A 228 7.89 -21.28 9.42
C ARG A 228 7.49 -22.33 8.38
N ALA A 229 6.25 -22.31 7.89
CA ALA A 229 5.81 -23.23 6.86
C ALA A 229 6.64 -23.13 5.56
N ILE A 230 7.14 -21.93 5.23
CA ILE A 230 8.01 -21.68 4.06
C ILE A 230 9.48 -22.02 4.38
N LEU A 231 9.97 -21.61 5.54
CA LEU A 231 11.38 -21.71 5.90
C LEU A 231 11.78 -23.11 6.36
N THR A 232 10.89 -23.84 7.04
CA THR A 232 11.19 -25.19 7.54
C THR A 232 11.58 -26.16 6.43
N PRO A 233 10.88 -26.24 5.28
CA PRO A 233 11.33 -27.02 4.13
C PRO A 233 12.71 -26.61 3.60
N MET A 234 13.00 -25.30 3.56
CA MET A 234 14.29 -24.76 3.12
C MET A 234 15.42 -25.09 4.09
N ILE A 235 15.14 -25.16 5.40
CA ILE A 235 16.12 -25.52 6.44
C ILE A 235 16.30 -27.05 6.49
N SER A 236 15.21 -27.82 6.31
CA SER A 236 15.24 -29.29 6.34
C SER A 236 15.87 -29.91 5.10
N ALA A 237 15.75 -29.24 3.95
CA ALA A 237 16.54 -29.57 2.78
C ALA A 237 17.98 -29.15 3.11
N ASN A 238 18.86 -30.13 3.29
CA ASN A 238 20.28 -29.93 3.49
C ASN A 238 20.93 -29.41 2.20
N TRP A 239 20.52 -28.21 1.79
CA TRP A 239 20.85 -27.56 0.52
C TRP A 239 22.35 -27.49 0.26
N PRO A 240 23.24 -27.21 1.25
CA PRO A 240 24.68 -27.25 1.02
C PRO A 240 25.15 -28.62 0.51
N GLN A 241 24.65 -29.71 1.07
CA GLN A 241 24.99 -31.06 0.64
C GLN A 241 24.39 -31.39 -0.74
N ILE A 242 23.11 -31.04 -0.96
CA ILE A 242 22.44 -31.26 -2.25
C ILE A 242 23.16 -30.48 -3.36
N TYR A 243 23.53 -29.23 -3.08
CA TYR A 243 24.27 -28.38 -3.99
C TYR A 243 25.66 -28.95 -4.30
N LEU A 244 26.39 -29.41 -3.29
CA LEU A 244 27.70 -30.04 -3.49
C LEU A 244 27.59 -31.33 -4.31
N GLN A 245 26.54 -32.13 -4.07
CA GLN A 245 26.25 -33.32 -4.87
C GLN A 245 25.95 -32.95 -6.33
N GLU A 246 25.21 -31.86 -6.56
CA GLU A 246 24.89 -31.38 -7.90
C GLU A 246 26.13 -30.84 -8.63
N ILE A 247 27.02 -30.13 -7.95
CA ILE A 247 28.34 -29.75 -8.50
C ILE A 247 29.12 -30.99 -8.93
N ASN A 248 29.18 -32.01 -8.08
CA ASN A 248 29.93 -33.23 -8.39
C ASN A 248 29.31 -33.97 -9.59
N ARG A 249 27.98 -34.04 -9.66
CA ARG A 249 27.24 -34.56 -10.81
C ARG A 249 27.57 -33.78 -12.08
N SER A 250 27.57 -32.45 -12.02
CA SER A 250 27.90 -31.57 -13.14
C SER A 250 29.34 -31.78 -13.62
N HIS A 251 30.31 -31.88 -12.70
CA HIS A 251 31.70 -32.17 -13.04
C HIS A 251 31.85 -33.53 -13.72
N LYS A 252 31.14 -34.55 -13.23
CA LYS A 252 31.15 -35.90 -13.83
C LYS A 252 30.58 -35.90 -15.25
N ILE A 253 29.47 -35.18 -15.47
CA ILE A 253 28.89 -35.01 -16.81
C ILE A 253 29.86 -34.24 -17.71
N GLY A 254 30.45 -33.14 -17.20
CA GLY A 254 31.44 -32.35 -17.93
C GLY A 254 32.64 -33.18 -18.37
N ALA A 255 33.20 -34.00 -17.48
CA ALA A 255 34.31 -34.91 -17.80
C ALA A 255 33.90 -35.95 -18.86
N SER A 256 32.68 -36.48 -18.78
CA SER A 256 32.18 -37.42 -19.80
C SER A 256 32.00 -36.76 -21.16
N VAL A 257 31.53 -35.51 -21.20
CA VAL A 257 31.36 -34.74 -22.43
C VAL A 257 32.72 -34.38 -23.04
N GLU A 258 33.71 -34.02 -22.23
CA GLU A 258 35.05 -33.73 -22.71
C GLU A 258 35.72 -34.99 -23.27
N ALA A 259 35.56 -36.14 -22.60
CA ALA A 259 36.07 -37.41 -23.10
C ALA A 259 35.44 -37.83 -24.45
N THR A 260 34.13 -37.62 -24.63
CA THR A 260 33.47 -37.91 -25.92
C THR A 260 33.89 -36.92 -26.99
N ARG A 261 34.13 -35.66 -26.62
CA ARG A 261 34.67 -34.64 -27.52
C ARG A 261 36.08 -35.01 -28.01
N GLU A 262 36.98 -35.38 -27.10
CA GLU A 262 38.34 -35.81 -27.46
C GLU A 262 38.33 -37.04 -28.38
N ALA A 263 37.44 -38.01 -28.12
CA ALA A 263 37.24 -39.16 -29.00
C ALA A 263 36.74 -38.75 -30.40
N LEU A 264 35.87 -37.75 -30.48
CA LEU A 264 35.39 -37.18 -31.74
C LEU A 264 36.50 -36.45 -32.50
N ASP A 265 37.32 -35.66 -31.82
CA ASP A 265 38.44 -34.95 -32.44
C ASP A 265 39.52 -35.91 -32.94
N LYS A 266 39.74 -37.02 -32.21
CA LYS A 266 40.60 -38.12 -32.67
C LYS A 266 40.04 -38.79 -33.93
N THR A 267 38.76 -39.18 -33.93
CA THR A 267 38.16 -39.81 -35.12
C THR A 267 38.14 -38.87 -36.34
N ARG A 268 37.91 -37.57 -36.12
CA ARG A 268 38.04 -36.54 -37.16
C ARG A 268 39.45 -36.47 -37.74
N SER A 269 40.47 -36.51 -36.89
CA SER A 269 41.87 -36.49 -37.32
C SER A 269 42.25 -37.76 -38.08
N ASP A 270 41.79 -38.93 -37.62
CA ASP A 270 42.00 -40.21 -38.30
C ASP A 270 41.34 -40.23 -39.68
N LEU A 271 40.11 -39.70 -39.80
CA LEU A 271 39.43 -39.54 -41.09
C LEU A 271 40.19 -38.61 -42.03
N GLN A 272 40.70 -37.48 -41.53
CA GLN A 272 41.49 -36.55 -42.34
C GLN A 272 42.77 -37.21 -42.86
N ARG A 273 43.42 -38.05 -42.05
CA ARG A 273 44.60 -38.82 -42.47
C ARG A 273 44.24 -39.84 -43.56
N ILE A 274 43.12 -40.55 -43.42
CA ILE A 274 42.64 -41.50 -44.43
C ILE A 274 42.35 -40.78 -45.75
N LEU A 275 41.68 -39.62 -45.71
CA LEU A 275 41.40 -38.81 -46.89
C LEU A 275 42.68 -38.36 -47.60
N GLU A 276 43.73 -37.96 -46.87
CA GLU A 276 45.01 -37.63 -47.51
C GLU A 276 45.65 -38.85 -48.15
N THR A 277 45.64 -40.01 -47.48
CA THR A 277 46.17 -41.25 -48.08
C THR A 277 45.38 -41.69 -49.30
N GLU A 278 44.05 -41.52 -49.30
CA GLU A 278 43.20 -41.80 -50.46
C GLU A 278 43.56 -40.89 -51.64
N LYS A 279 43.75 -39.60 -51.37
CA LYS A 279 44.17 -38.62 -52.37
C LYS A 279 45.57 -38.91 -52.93
N ASP A 280 46.53 -39.28 -52.09
CA ASP A 280 47.88 -39.68 -52.52
C ASP A 280 47.83 -40.93 -53.41
N LEU A 281 47.05 -41.94 -53.03
CA LEU A 281 46.85 -43.15 -53.83
C LEU A 281 46.18 -42.85 -55.16
N LEU A 282 45.15 -41.99 -55.20
CA LEU A 282 44.51 -41.55 -56.44
C LEU A 282 45.49 -40.79 -57.35
N SER A 283 46.35 -39.95 -56.77
CA SER A 283 47.42 -39.28 -57.51
C SER A 283 48.42 -40.30 -58.08
N GLN A 284 48.76 -41.35 -57.34
CA GLN A 284 49.68 -42.39 -57.78
C GLN A 284 49.08 -43.24 -58.91
N ILE A 285 47.79 -43.59 -58.82
CA ILE A 285 47.06 -44.28 -59.90
C ILE A 285 47.05 -43.42 -61.17
N SER A 286 46.72 -42.13 -61.03
CA SER A 286 46.73 -41.21 -62.18
C SER A 286 48.09 -41.08 -62.85
N LEU A 287 49.20 -41.16 -62.10
CA LEU A 287 50.54 -41.13 -62.66
C LEU A 287 50.89 -42.44 -63.40
N MET A 288 50.45 -43.59 -62.89
CA MET A 288 50.63 -44.88 -63.55
C MET A 288 49.85 -44.98 -64.86
N ASP A 289 48.61 -44.47 -64.90
CA ASP A 289 47.79 -44.43 -66.12
C ASP A 289 48.45 -43.56 -67.22
N GLU A 290 49.14 -42.47 -66.86
CA GLU A 290 49.87 -41.61 -67.79
C GLU A 290 51.18 -42.26 -68.30
N GLU A 291 51.87 -43.04 -67.45
CA GLU A 291 53.11 -43.73 -67.79
C GLU A 291 52.87 -44.96 -68.71
N GLU A 292 51.77 -45.69 -68.50
CA GLU A 292 51.35 -46.82 -69.35
C GLU A 292 50.94 -46.37 -70.77
N VAL A 293 50.41 -45.15 -70.92
CA VAL A 293 50.12 -44.52 -72.24
C VAL A 293 51.41 -44.15 -72.99
N LEU A 294 52.49 -43.80 -72.28
CA LEU A 294 53.79 -43.49 -72.90
C LEU A 294 54.57 -44.74 -73.32
N GLU A 295 54.51 -45.83 -72.53
CA GLU A 295 55.15 -47.11 -72.91
C GLU A 295 54.44 -47.79 -74.10
N THR A 296 53.10 -47.78 -74.13
CA THR A 296 52.33 -48.35 -75.25
C THR A 296 52.49 -47.57 -76.57
N SER A 297 52.97 -46.33 -76.52
CA SER A 297 53.25 -45.48 -77.69
C SER A 297 54.61 -45.76 -78.35
N LEU A 298 55.54 -46.41 -77.64
CA LEU A 298 56.92 -46.64 -78.12
C LEU A 298 57.13 -47.98 -78.84
N ASP A 299 56.22 -48.95 -78.68
CA ASP A 299 56.40 -50.32 -79.21
C ASP A 299 55.78 -50.58 -80.61
N LEU A 300 55.20 -49.58 -81.27
CA LEU A 300 54.55 -49.77 -82.58
C LEU A 300 55.42 -49.49 -83.81
N ASN A 301 56.73 -49.31 -83.67
CA ASN A 301 57.58 -48.91 -84.79
C ASN A 301 58.85 -49.77 -84.99
N THR A 302 58.68 -51.09 -85.15
CA THR A 302 59.71 -51.90 -85.85
C THR A 302 59.08 -52.98 -86.73
N SER A 303 58.76 -52.63 -87.97
CA SER A 303 58.58 -53.60 -89.06
C SER A 303 59.76 -53.50 -90.00
N ASN A 304 60.48 -54.61 -90.21
CA ASN A 304 61.16 -54.97 -91.46
C ASN A 304 61.48 -56.47 -91.38
N SER A 305 60.70 -57.35 -92.02
CA SER A 305 60.94 -57.82 -93.40
C SER A 305 62.27 -58.55 -93.59
N SER A 306 62.29 -59.88 -93.45
CA SER A 306 62.91 -60.79 -94.45
C SER A 306 62.60 -62.26 -94.14
N THR A 307 61.76 -62.89 -94.97
CA THR A 307 61.87 -64.33 -95.33
C THR A 307 63.08 -64.49 -96.31
N PRO A 308 63.58 -65.68 -96.73
CA PRO A 308 62.97 -67.02 -96.67
C PRO A 308 63.92 -68.23 -96.39
N GLN A 309 63.33 -69.44 -96.47
CA GLN A 309 63.89 -70.73 -96.96
C GLN A 309 64.43 -71.82 -95.99
N LYS A 310 63.63 -72.90 -95.93
CA LYS A 310 63.89 -74.30 -96.39
C LYS A 310 64.83 -75.26 -95.61
N LEU A 311 64.48 -76.56 -95.75
CA LEU A 311 65.15 -77.83 -95.42
C LEU A 311 64.79 -78.43 -94.05
N ALA A 312 63.90 -79.44 -93.97
CA ALA A 312 64.07 -80.86 -94.33
C ALA A 312 65.13 -81.58 -93.48
N VAL A 313 64.70 -82.32 -92.45
CA VAL A 313 64.61 -83.79 -92.33
C VAL A 313 64.09 -84.09 -90.92
#